data_AF-X1ST05-F1
#
_entry.id   AF-X1ST05-F1
#
_cell.length_a   1.000
_cell.length_b   1.000
_cell.length_c   1.000
_cell.angle_alpha   90.00
_cell.angle_beta   90.00
_cell.angle_gamma   90.00
#
_symmetry.space_group_name_H-M   'P 1'
#
loop_
_entity.id
_entity.type
_entity.pdbx_description
1 polymer ?
#
loop_
_entity_poly.entity_id
_entity_poly.type
_entity_poly.pdbx_seq_one_letter_code
_entity_poly.pdbx_strand_id
1 'polypeptide(L)'
;MQIRKTYKEVNPELLYDEIRDFILKQGVVVDEAKLETYSLASDSSSFISRGTLTFKIQGESGKAEKECLRVHIVGSARGETKVMFDINEELFPQEKVSALQEDLDFIFGSYEVKPR
;
A
#
# COMPACT_ATOMS: atom_id res chain seq x y z
N MET A 1 -11.36 8.17 -3.42
CA MET A 1 -10.77 7.48 -4.59
C MET A 1 -10.22 6.10 -4.26
N GLN A 2 -10.30 5.13 -5.17
CA GLN A 2 -9.61 3.83 -5.06
C GLN A 2 -8.63 3.64 -6.22
N ILE A 3 -7.39 3.25 -5.93
CA ILE A 3 -6.36 2.92 -6.93
C ILE A 3 -5.98 1.45 -6.76
N ARG A 4 -5.88 0.72 -7.87
CA ARG A 4 -5.44 -0.67 -7.87
C ARG A 4 -4.21 -0.80 -8.74
N LYS A 5 -3.14 -1.34 -8.19
CA LYS A 5 -1.89 -1.63 -8.91
C LYS A 5 -1.55 -3.10 -8.77
N THR A 6 -0.99 -3.69 -9.82
CA THR A 6 -0.52 -5.07 -9.81
C THR A 6 0.94 -5.09 -10.23
N TYR A 7 1.78 -5.66 -9.38
CA TYR A 7 3.21 -5.80 -9.62
C TYR A 7 3.56 -7.27 -9.77
N LYS A 8 4.54 -7.59 -10.61
CA LYS A 8 5.01 -8.95 -10.82
C LYS A 8 6.45 -9.09 -10.33
N GLU A 9 6.77 -10.20 -9.69
CA GLU A 9 8.14 -10.50 -9.18
C GLU A 9 8.64 -9.47 -8.14
N VAL A 10 7.72 -8.77 -7.48
CA VAL A 10 8.02 -7.84 -6.39
C VAL A 10 7.69 -8.48 -5.05
N ASN A 11 8.66 -8.48 -4.13
CA ASN A 11 8.46 -8.98 -2.79
C ASN A 11 7.40 -8.13 -2.05
N PRO A 12 6.27 -8.71 -1.60
CA PRO A 12 5.22 -7.97 -0.92
C PRO A 12 5.68 -7.29 0.38
N GLU A 13 6.66 -7.86 1.08
CA GLU A 13 7.21 -7.26 2.31
C GLU A 13 8.00 -5.98 2.00
N LEU A 14 8.82 -6.01 0.95
CA LEU A 14 9.57 -4.84 0.50
C LEU A 14 8.61 -3.74 0.01
N LEU A 15 7.61 -4.11 -0.79
CA LEU A 15 6.59 -3.17 -1.26
C LEU A 15 5.80 -2.55 -0.11
N TYR A 16 5.52 -3.32 0.94
CA TYR A 16 4.86 -2.85 2.14
C TYR A 16 5.69 -1.79 2.88
N ASP A 17 6.99 -2.03 3.09
CA ASP A 17 7.88 -1.07 3.74
C ASP A 17 8.04 0.22 2.90
N GLU A 18 8.25 0.11 1.59
CA GLU A 18 8.38 1.27 0.69
C GLU A 18 7.10 2.11 0.68
N ILE A 19 5.93 1.48 0.51
CA ILE A 19 4.65 2.20 0.56
C ILE A 19 4.47 2.90 1.91
N ARG A 20 4.81 2.23 3.00
CA ARG A 20 4.71 2.82 4.34
C ARG A 20 5.58 4.06 4.47
N ASP A 21 6.84 4.01 4.01
CA ASP A 21 7.77 5.14 4.09
C ASP A 21 7.30 6.33 3.25
N PHE A 22 6.85 6.07 2.01
CA PHE A 22 6.31 7.11 1.14
C PHE A 22 5.10 7.81 1.75
N ILE A 23 4.20 7.06 2.38
CA ILE A 23 3.03 7.63 3.02
C ILE A 23 3.43 8.44 4.25
N LEU A 24 4.35 7.93 5.09
CA LEU A 24 4.88 8.67 6.24
C LEU A 24 5.54 10.00 5.82
N LYS A 25 6.25 10.01 4.68
CA LYS A 25 6.87 11.20 4.10
C LYS A 25 5.85 12.28 3.72
N GLN A 26 4.60 11.92 3.43
CA GLN A 26 3.50 12.87 3.17
C GLN A 26 2.94 13.53 4.44
N GLY A 27 3.49 13.21 5.61
CA GLY A 27 3.13 13.79 6.90
C GLY A 27 1.87 13.21 7.55
N VAL A 28 1.51 11.97 7.21
CA VAL A 28 0.41 11.24 7.87
C VAL A 28 0.95 10.22 8.87
N VAL A 29 0.11 9.82 9.83
CA VAL A 29 0.50 8.90 10.90
C VAL A 29 -0.07 7.52 10.61
N VAL A 30 0.73 6.48 10.82
CA VAL A 30 0.26 5.08 10.76
C VAL A 30 -0.70 4.85 11.94
N ASP A 31 -1.92 4.42 11.63
CA ASP A 31 -2.92 4.00 12.63
C ASP A 31 -2.83 2.49 12.86
N GLU A 32 -2.96 1.70 11.79
CA GLU A 32 -2.87 0.25 11.83
C GLU A 32 -1.84 -0.24 10.80
N ALA A 33 -0.97 -1.15 11.21
CA ALA A 33 0.02 -1.77 10.35
C ALA A 33 0.05 -3.27 10.65
N LYS A 34 -0.55 -4.06 9.76
CA LYS A 34 -0.62 -5.52 9.86
C LYS A 34 0.04 -6.14 8.66
N LEU A 35 0.95 -7.07 8.89
CA LEU A 35 1.55 -7.90 7.86
C LEU A 35 1.41 -9.35 8.30
N GLU A 36 0.63 -10.12 7.54
CA GLU A 36 0.35 -11.53 7.83
C GLU A 36 0.83 -12.38 6.66
N THR A 37 1.78 -13.27 6.91
CA THR A 37 2.28 -14.22 5.90
C THR A 37 1.72 -15.60 6.18
N TYR A 38 1.00 -16.14 5.20
CA TYR A 38 0.36 -17.45 5.27
C TYR A 38 1.02 -18.41 4.28
N SER A 39 1.24 -19.64 4.73
CA SER A 39 1.64 -20.74 3.84
C SER A 39 0.41 -21.30 3.14
N LEU A 40 0.45 -21.44 1.81
CA LEU A 40 -0.61 -22.12 1.07
C LEU A 40 -0.58 -23.62 1.35
N ALA A 41 -1.72 -24.18 1.76
CA ALA A 41 -1.85 -25.58 2.18
C ALA A 41 -1.53 -26.62 1.08
N SER A 42 -1.48 -26.23 -0.20
CA SER A 42 -1.20 -27.15 -1.32
C SER A 42 0.26 -27.22 -1.74
N ASP A 43 1.10 -26.25 -1.38
CA ASP A 43 2.50 -26.22 -1.81
C ASP A 43 3.35 -25.51 -0.75
N SER A 44 4.18 -26.27 -0.02
CA SER A 44 5.02 -25.77 1.08
C SER A 44 6.04 -24.69 0.68
N SER A 45 6.14 -24.34 -0.61
CA SER A 45 7.03 -23.31 -1.13
C SER A 45 6.29 -22.03 -1.57
N SER A 46 4.97 -21.98 -1.41
CA SER A 46 4.13 -20.85 -1.83
C SER A 46 3.59 -20.10 -0.62
N PHE A 47 4.11 -18.90 -0.38
CA PHE A 47 3.69 -18.02 0.70
C PHE A 47 2.85 -16.87 0.12
N ILE A 48 1.70 -16.60 0.74
CA ILE A 48 0.91 -15.40 0.48
C ILE A 48 1.12 -14.45 1.64
N SER A 49 1.64 -13.27 1.36
CA SER A 49 1.72 -12.16 2.30
C SER A 49 0.55 -11.22 2.09
N ARG A 50 -0.10 -10.85 3.19
CA ARG A 50 -1.18 -9.88 3.27
C ARG A 50 -0.75 -8.73 4.18
N GLY A 51 -0.48 -7.58 3.57
CA GLY A 51 -0.28 -6.31 4.25
C GLY A 51 -1.58 -5.52 4.32
N THR A 52 -1.94 -5.01 5.48
CA THR A 52 -2.97 -3.97 5.63
C THR A 52 -2.34 -2.82 6.40
N LEU A 53 -2.27 -1.66 5.77
CA LEU A 53 -1.82 -0.41 6.36
C LEU A 53 -3.00 0.56 6.38
N THR A 54 -3.22 1.21 7.51
CA THR A 54 -4.19 2.27 7.66
C THR A 54 -3.48 3.49 8.21
N PHE A 55 -3.76 4.64 7.62
CA PHE A 55 -3.16 5.90 7.98
C PHE A 55 -4.23 6.92 8.34
N LYS A 56 -3.92 7.70 9.36
CA LYS A 56 -4.76 8.78 9.85
C LYS A 56 -4.04 10.12 9.74
N ILE A 57 -4.81 11.18 9.55
CA ILE A 57 -4.32 12.53 9.77
C ILE A 57 -4.66 12.94 11.20
N GLN A 58 -3.70 13.53 11.91
CA GLN A 58 -4.03 14.27 13.13
C GLN A 58 -4.77 15.54 12.70
N GLY A 59 -6.08 15.57 12.93
CA GLY A 59 -6.86 16.79 12.74
C GLY A 59 -6.41 17.85 13.75
N GLU A 60 -6.31 19.10 13.31
CA GLU A 60 -6.08 20.23 14.22
C GLU A 60 -7.16 20.25 15.31
N SER A 61 -6.72 20.19 16.57
CA SER A 61 -7.50 20.44 17.79
C SER A 61 -8.90 19.79 17.85
N GLY A 62 -8.96 18.53 18.27
CA GLY A 62 -10.15 17.96 18.92
C GLY A 62 -11.22 17.35 18.03
N LYS A 63 -10.99 17.20 16.72
CA LYS A 63 -11.84 16.36 15.86
C LYS A 63 -11.24 14.96 15.75
N ALA A 64 -12.11 13.95 15.81
CA ALA A 64 -11.77 12.53 15.74
C ALA A 64 -10.69 12.26 14.68
N GLU A 65 -9.69 11.47 15.03
CA GLU A 65 -8.69 10.96 14.09
C GLU A 65 -9.42 10.35 12.90
N LYS A 66 -9.23 10.92 11.71
CA LYS A 66 -9.92 10.45 10.51
C LYS A 66 -8.97 9.63 9.67
N GLU A 67 -9.38 8.41 9.34
CA GLU A 67 -8.73 7.55 8.36
C GLU A 67 -8.71 8.29 7.02
N CYS A 68 -7.50 8.50 6.50
CA CYS A 68 -7.27 9.23 5.26
C CYS A 68 -6.85 8.33 4.11
N LEU A 69 -6.16 7.23 4.43
CA LEU A 69 -5.60 6.32 3.46
C LEU A 69 -5.53 4.93 4.05
N ARG A 70 -5.94 3.95 3.25
CA ARG A 70 -5.82 2.53 3.57
C ARG A 70 -5.18 1.80 2.40
N VAL A 71 -4.18 0.99 2.69
CA VAL A 71 -3.47 0.20 1.70
C VAL A 71 -3.64 -1.27 2.03
N HIS A 72 -4.08 -2.02 1.04
CA HIS A 72 -4.12 -3.47 1.08
C HIS A 72 -3.14 -4.03 0.08
N ILE A 73 -2.23 -4.86 0.56
CA ILE A 73 -1.23 -5.55 -0.23
C ILE A 73 -1.52 -7.04 -0.07
N VAL A 74 -1.71 -7.74 -1.18
CA VAL A 74 -1.88 -9.20 -1.20
C VAL A 74 -1.04 -9.75 -2.33
N GLY A 75 -0.07 -10.58 -2.01
CA GLY A 75 0.84 -11.09 -3.02
C GLY A 75 1.66 -12.27 -2.55
N SER A 76 2.38 -12.86 -3.49
CA SER A 76 3.40 -13.86 -3.21
C SER A 76 4.71 -13.45 -3.84
N ALA A 77 5.83 -13.73 -3.16
CA ALA A 77 7.16 -13.35 -3.66
C ALA A 77 7.52 -14.01 -5.00
N ARG A 78 6.87 -15.13 -5.36
CA ARG A 78 7.07 -15.85 -6.63
C ARG A 78 6.00 -15.56 -7.70
N GLY A 79 5.04 -14.69 -7.40
CA GLY A 79 3.88 -14.46 -8.25
C GLY A 79 3.59 -12.99 -8.48
N GLU A 80 2.32 -12.65 -8.38
CA GLU A 80 1.82 -11.28 -8.51
C GLU A 80 1.53 -10.72 -7.13
N THR A 81 1.93 -9.47 -6.92
CA THR A 81 1.61 -8.67 -5.75
C THR A 81 0.61 -7.60 -6.14
N LYS A 82 -0.61 -7.74 -5.63
CA LYS A 82 -1.71 -6.81 -5.86
C LYS A 82 -1.75 -5.81 -4.72
N VAL A 83 -1.84 -4.54 -5.08
CA VAL A 83 -1.98 -3.43 -4.14
C VAL A 83 -3.25 -2.68 -4.43
N MET A 84 -3.99 -2.35 -3.38
CA MET A 84 -5.17 -1.52 -3.44
C MET A 84 -5.01 -0.38 -2.44
N PHE A 85 -5.04 0.84 -2.94
CA PHE A 85 -5.09 2.06 -2.16
C PHE A 85 -6.53 2.53 -2.13
N ASP A 86 -7.07 2.69 -0.94
CA ASP A 86 -8.34 3.35 -0.67
C ASP A 86 -8.02 4.70 -0.02
N ILE A 87 -8.35 5.78 -0.73
CA ILE A 87 -7.94 7.15 -0.39
C ILE A 87 -9.17 7.99 -0.15
N ASN A 88 -9.21 8.65 1.00
CA ASN A 88 -10.22 9.65 1.29
C ASN A 88 -9.76 11.03 0.77
N GLU A 89 -10.30 11.45 -0.37
CA GLU A 89 -9.96 12.72 -1.03
C GLU A 89 -10.28 13.96 -0.18
N GLU A 90 -11.19 13.84 0.79
CA GLU A 90 -11.52 14.94 1.70
C GLU A 90 -10.36 15.26 2.68
N LEU A 91 -9.50 14.28 2.94
CA LEU A 91 -8.43 14.34 3.94
C LEU A 91 -7.05 14.24 3.31
N PHE A 92 -6.96 13.62 2.13
CA PHE A 92 -5.73 13.37 1.43
C PHE A 92 -5.83 13.94 0.00
N PRO A 93 -5.30 15.16 -0.23
CA PRO A 93 -5.45 15.86 -1.51
C PRO A 93 -4.76 15.09 -2.63
N GLN A 94 -5.31 15.24 -3.85
CA GLN A 94 -4.81 14.54 -5.04
C GLN A 94 -3.34 14.81 -5.33
N GLU A 95 -2.80 15.98 -4.98
CA GLU A 95 -1.37 16.30 -5.16
C GLU A 95 -0.46 15.31 -4.40
N LYS A 96 -0.79 14.99 -3.15
CA LYS A 96 -0.05 13.99 -2.36
C LYS A 96 -0.21 12.58 -2.91
N VAL A 97 -1.39 12.28 -3.46
CA VAL A 97 -1.66 11.00 -4.12
C VAL A 97 -0.82 10.84 -5.37
N SER A 98 -0.73 11.89 -6.19
CA SER A 98 0.07 11.90 -7.41
C SER A 98 1.55 11.73 -7.07
N ALA A 99 2.06 12.48 -6.08
CA ALA A 99 3.44 12.34 -5.62
C ALA A 99 3.76 10.91 -5.15
N LEU A 100 2.87 10.30 -4.36
CA LEU A 100 3.01 8.90 -3.94
C LEU A 100 3.00 7.93 -5.13
N GLN A 101 2.13 8.15 -6.11
CA GLN A 101 2.08 7.31 -7.30
C GLN A 101 3.34 7.46 -8.16
N GLU A 102 3.90 8.67 -8.27
CA GLU A 102 5.15 8.93 -8.99
C GLU A 102 6.34 8.26 -8.28
N ASP A 103 6.44 8.37 -6.96
CA ASP A 103 7.46 7.67 -6.16
C ASP A 103 7.37 6.14 -6.36
N LEU A 104 6.16 5.59 -6.37
CA LEU A 104 5.93 4.16 -6.63
C LEU A 104 6.23 3.76 -8.08
N ASP A 105 5.89 4.58 -9.07
CA ASP A 105 6.22 4.32 -10.47
C ASP A 105 7.73 4.42 -10.72
N PHE A 106 8.42 5.31 -10.00
CA PHE A 106 9.86 5.43 -10.08
C PHE A 106 10.59 4.17 -9.59
N ILE A 107 10.16 3.59 -8.46
CA ILE A 107 10.78 2.36 -7.91
C ILE A 107 10.24 1.10 -8.58
N PHE A 108 8.93 0.99 -8.71
CA PHE A 108 8.24 -0.25 -9.11
C PHE A 108 7.62 -0.20 -10.50
N GLY A 109 7.67 0.91 -11.22
CA GLY A 109 7.02 1.05 -12.54
C GLY A 109 7.56 0.07 -13.59
N SER A 110 8.80 -0.40 -13.44
CA SER A 110 9.37 -1.47 -14.28
C SER A 110 8.75 -2.86 -14.02
N TYR A 111 8.18 -3.05 -12.84
CA TYR A 111 7.55 -4.30 -12.39
C TYR A 111 6.02 -4.24 -12.45
N GLU A 112 5.44 -3.06 -12.70
CA GLU A 112 4.00 -2.87 -12.80
C GLU A 112 3.46 -3.54 -14.07
N VAL A 113 2.48 -4.42 -13.88
CA VAL A 113 1.76 -5.07 -14.98
C VAL A 113 0.76 -4.07 -15.53
N LYS A 114 1.17 -3.31 -16.56
CA LYS A 114 0.25 -2.40 -17.26
C LYS A 114 -0.84 -3.22 -17.98
N PRO A 115 -2.13 -2.97 -17.73
CA PRO A 115 -3.19 -3.59 -18.52
C PRO A 115 -3.02 -3.15 -19.98
N ARG A 116 -3.03 -4.15 -20.87
CA ARG A 116 -2.81 -3.99 -22.31
C ARG A 116 -4.08 -3.54 -23.02
#